data_AF-A0A2E4CS06-F1
#
_entry.id   AF-A0A2E4CS06-F1
#
_cell.length_a   1.000
_cell.length_b   1.000
_cell.length_c   1.000
_cell.angle_alpha   90.00
_cell.angle_beta   90.00
_cell.angle_gamma   90.00
#
_symmetry.space_group_name_H-M   'P 1'
#
loop_
_entity.id
_entity.type
_entity.pdbx_description
1 polymer ?
#
loop_
_entity_poly.entity_id
_entity_poly.type
_entity_poly.pdbx_seq_one_letter_code
_entity_poly.pdbx_strand_id
1 'polypeptide(L)'
;MNACATYPEDNLGSSSCGYDSRDWQAETLTIVGSDAQSTLTITGEVDMPTPGWSLELIEGPADRMQPPGLRFRLEAEGPDGIVTQVITPTKVRYEAPTPYSDIREIIITCGDETLVTIDNVRKKMRETTRVGQR
;
A
#
# COMPACT_ATOMS: atom_id res chain seq x y z
N MET A 1 -7.00 -29.18 42.76
CA MET A 1 -7.69 -28.74 41.53
C MET A 1 -6.80 -27.71 40.88
N ASN A 2 -6.02 -28.11 39.88
CA ASN A 2 -5.09 -27.22 39.17
C ASN A 2 -5.91 -26.32 38.24
N ALA A 3 -5.95 -25.02 38.53
CA ALA A 3 -6.37 -24.02 37.57
C ALA A 3 -5.19 -23.72 36.64
N CYS A 4 -5.35 -24.02 35.35
CA CYS A 4 -4.38 -23.66 34.33
C CYS A 4 -4.32 -22.15 34.13
N ALA A 5 -3.13 -21.68 33.79
CA ALA A 5 -2.73 -20.30 33.64
C ALA A 5 -3.67 -19.46 32.77
N THR A 6 -3.97 -18.25 33.23
CA THR A 6 -4.38 -17.14 32.38
C THR A 6 -3.23 -16.88 31.42
N TYR A 7 -3.43 -17.17 30.13
CA TYR A 7 -2.56 -16.62 29.11
C TYR A 7 -2.73 -15.10 29.16
N PRO A 8 -1.65 -14.33 29.33
CA PRO A 8 -1.75 -12.91 29.05
C PRO A 8 -2.22 -12.80 27.61
N GLU A 9 -3.39 -12.18 27.44
CA GLU A 9 -3.82 -11.59 26.18
C GLU A 9 -2.85 -10.45 25.87
N ASP A 10 -1.65 -10.85 25.43
CA ASP A 10 -0.65 -10.00 24.81
C ASP A 10 -1.32 -9.38 23.58
N ASN A 11 -1.97 -8.23 23.82
CA ASN A 11 -1.77 -7.03 23.07
C ASN A 11 -1.30 -7.30 21.63
N LEU A 12 -2.24 -7.68 20.75
CA LEU A 12 -2.04 -7.79 19.30
C LEU A 12 -1.84 -6.39 18.66
N GLY A 13 -1.00 -5.57 19.31
CA GLY A 13 -0.57 -4.25 18.90
C GLY A 13 0.88 -4.24 18.43
N SER A 14 1.35 -5.30 17.76
CA SER A 14 2.64 -5.33 17.07
C SER A 14 2.48 -5.86 15.64
N SER A 15 2.14 -4.95 14.73
CA SER A 15 2.34 -5.02 13.26
C SER A 15 2.16 -6.39 12.58
N SER A 16 0.93 -6.93 12.55
CA SER A 16 0.63 -8.21 11.89
C SER A 16 0.38 -8.09 10.37
N CYS A 17 1.13 -7.25 9.64
CA CYS A 17 0.90 -7.09 8.20
C CYS A 17 1.50 -8.23 7.36
N GLY A 18 1.41 -9.48 7.81
CA GLY A 18 1.90 -10.65 7.10
C GLY A 18 3.38 -11.00 7.34
N TYR A 19 3.84 -12.04 6.65
CA TYR A 19 5.19 -12.62 6.82
C TYR A 19 6.21 -12.11 5.82
N ASP A 20 5.79 -11.93 4.56
CA ASP A 20 6.64 -11.51 3.45
C ASP A 20 5.82 -10.64 2.49
N SER A 21 6.49 -9.84 1.66
CA SER A 21 5.83 -9.03 0.65
C SER A 21 6.63 -8.95 -0.65
N ARG A 22 5.92 -8.86 -1.78
CA ARG A 22 6.52 -8.96 -3.10
C ARG A 22 5.72 -8.20 -4.16
N ASP A 23 6.28 -8.17 -5.35
CA ASP A 23 5.65 -7.63 -6.57
C ASP A 23 5.21 -6.17 -6.44
N TRP A 24 5.88 -5.43 -5.56
CA TRP A 24 5.63 -4.02 -5.33
C TRP A 24 6.00 -3.17 -6.54
N GLN A 25 5.05 -2.34 -6.96
CA GLN A 25 5.20 -1.45 -8.08
C GLN A 25 4.44 -0.15 -7.82
N ALA A 26 5.01 0.94 -8.31
CA ALA A 26 4.38 2.24 -8.26
C ALA A 26 4.42 2.90 -9.63
N GLU A 27 3.33 3.55 -9.99
CA GLU A 27 3.26 4.33 -11.21
C GLU A 27 2.41 5.59 -11.06
N THR A 28 2.85 6.66 -11.70
CA THR A 28 2.05 7.87 -11.89
C THR A 28 1.51 7.89 -13.31
N LEU A 29 0.22 8.20 -13.44
CA LEU A 29 -0.43 8.49 -14.71
C LEU A 29 -0.79 9.97 -14.74
N THR A 30 -0.13 10.73 -15.61
CA THR A 30 -0.46 12.13 -15.87
C THR A 30 -1.30 12.24 -17.12
N ILE A 31 -2.49 12.82 -16.98
CA ILE A 31 -3.33 13.24 -18.10
C ILE A 31 -2.92 14.65 -18.49
N VAL A 32 -2.53 14.87 -19.75
CA VAL A 32 -2.22 16.22 -20.24
C VAL A 32 -3.42 16.87 -20.92
N GLY A 33 -3.69 18.12 -20.54
CA GLY A 33 -4.83 18.90 -20.99
C GLY A 33 -5.09 20.11 -20.07
N SER A 34 -6.19 20.80 -20.30
CA SER A 34 -6.64 21.95 -19.48
C SER A 34 -6.89 21.61 -18.01
N ASP A 35 -7.17 20.33 -17.71
CA ASP A 35 -7.42 19.80 -16.37
C ASP A 35 -6.37 18.75 -15.99
N ALA A 36 -5.09 19.09 -16.20
CA ALA A 36 -4.00 18.15 -15.96
C ALA A 36 -4.01 17.64 -14.50
N GLN A 37 -4.20 16.33 -14.36
CA GLN A 37 -4.22 15.63 -13.08
C GLN A 37 -3.32 14.40 -13.18
N SER A 38 -2.55 14.15 -12.11
CA SER A 38 -1.77 12.93 -11.98
C SER A 38 -2.45 12.00 -10.99
N THR A 39 -2.50 10.71 -11.30
CA THR A 39 -2.97 9.66 -10.40
C THR A 39 -1.80 8.78 -10.04
N LEU A 40 -1.59 8.53 -8.75
CA LEU A 40 -0.64 7.55 -8.25
C LEU A 40 -1.35 6.21 -8.06
N THR A 41 -0.77 5.14 -8.61
CA THR A 41 -1.19 3.77 -8.37
C THR A 41 -0.04 3.00 -7.74
N ILE A 42 -0.32 2.30 -6.64
CA ILE A 42 0.62 1.40 -5.97
C ILE A 42 -0.03 0.02 -5.90
N THR A 43 0.72 -1.01 -6.27
CA THR A 43 0.28 -2.41 -6.17
C THR A 43 1.36 -3.26 -5.55
N GLY A 44 0.97 -4.30 -4.83
CA GLY A 44 1.87 -5.32 -4.32
C GLY A 44 1.10 -6.50 -3.75
N GLU A 45 1.81 -7.46 -3.21
CA GLU A 45 1.24 -8.62 -2.51
C GLU A 45 1.93 -8.84 -1.17
N VAL A 46 1.17 -9.31 -0.20
CA VAL A 46 1.62 -9.61 1.15
C VAL A 46 1.12 -10.99 1.54
N ASP A 47 2.03 -11.84 2.02
CA ASP A 47 1.73 -13.18 2.47
C ASP A 47 1.09 -13.16 3.86
N MET A 48 -0.23 -13.40 3.89
CA MET A 48 -1.02 -13.39 5.11
C MET A 48 -1.15 -14.78 5.73
N PRO A 49 -1.31 -14.88 7.06
CA PRO A 49 -1.36 -16.17 7.76
C PRO A 49 -2.57 -17.03 7.39
N THR A 50 -3.64 -16.41 6.91
CA THR A 50 -4.88 -17.06 6.49
C THR A 50 -5.49 -16.33 5.30
N PRO A 51 -6.42 -16.94 4.56
CA PRO A 51 -7.27 -16.19 3.63
C PRO A 51 -8.19 -15.22 4.37
N GLY A 52 -8.67 -14.17 3.68
CA GLY A 52 -9.73 -13.28 4.17
C GLY A 52 -9.27 -11.98 4.84
N TRP A 53 -7.97 -11.69 4.85
CA TRP A 53 -7.45 -10.42 5.34
C TRP A 53 -7.82 -9.26 4.41
N SER A 54 -8.14 -8.11 5.01
CA SER A 54 -8.25 -6.83 4.31
C SER A 54 -6.94 -6.06 4.46
N LEU A 55 -6.49 -5.43 3.37
CA LEU A 55 -5.25 -4.66 3.33
C LEU A 55 -5.48 -3.27 2.73
N GLU A 56 -5.04 -2.25 3.44
CA GLU A 56 -5.18 -0.86 3.03
C GLU A 56 -3.86 -0.09 3.16
N LEU A 57 -3.53 0.74 2.18
CA LEU A 57 -2.44 1.70 2.29
C LEU A 57 -3.00 3.07 2.69
N ILE A 58 -2.56 3.55 3.85
CA ILE A 58 -2.89 4.87 4.37
C ILE A 58 -1.76 5.82 4.03
N GLU A 59 -2.09 6.88 3.28
CA GLU A 59 -1.13 7.92 2.92
C GLU A 59 -0.65 8.69 4.16
N GLY A 60 0.67 8.83 4.27
CA GLY A 60 1.35 9.60 5.30
C GLY A 60 1.97 10.88 4.75
N PRO A 61 2.72 11.61 5.59
CA PRO A 61 3.36 12.84 5.17
C PRO A 61 4.45 12.56 4.12
N ALA A 62 4.42 13.33 3.03
CA ALA A 62 5.54 13.42 2.10
C ALA A 62 6.75 14.10 2.78
N ASP A 63 7.96 13.71 2.37
CA ASP A 63 9.16 14.43 2.78
C ASP A 63 9.22 15.83 2.12
N ARG A 64 10.18 16.65 2.57
CA ARG A 64 10.36 18.02 2.08
C ARG A 64 11.38 18.11 0.95
N MET A 65 11.76 17.00 0.32
CA MET A 65 12.72 16.98 -0.78
C MET A 65 12.00 17.16 -2.12
N GLN A 66 12.78 17.46 -3.17
CA GLN A 66 12.25 17.64 -4.52
C GLN A 66 13.12 16.86 -5.52
N PRO A 67 12.63 15.74 -6.10
CA PRO A 67 11.30 15.15 -5.92
C PRO A 67 11.08 14.57 -4.50
N PRO A 68 9.84 14.57 -3.99
CA PRO A 68 9.53 14.07 -2.66
C PRO A 68 9.58 12.54 -2.60
N GLY A 69 9.93 12.02 -1.43
CA GLY A 69 9.60 10.66 -1.01
C GLY A 69 8.22 10.63 -0.35
N LEU A 70 7.38 9.67 -0.74
CA LEU A 70 6.05 9.48 -0.13
C LEU A 70 6.08 8.34 0.88
N ARG A 71 5.35 8.49 1.97
CA ARG A 71 5.24 7.49 3.03
C ARG A 71 3.83 6.94 3.07
N PHE A 72 3.71 5.63 3.22
CA PHE A 72 2.45 4.93 3.39
C PHE A 72 2.57 3.96 4.57
N ARG A 73 1.46 3.78 5.26
CA ARG A 73 1.34 2.75 6.30
C ARG A 73 0.35 1.69 5.80
N LEU A 74 0.78 0.44 5.80
CA LEU A 74 -0.07 -0.70 5.56
C LEU A 74 -0.88 -0.99 6.83
N GLU A 75 -2.20 -0.92 6.71
CA GLU A 75 -3.14 -1.43 7.70
C GLU A 75 -3.67 -2.79 7.25
N ALA A 76 -3.78 -3.71 8.20
CA ALA A 76 -4.22 -5.07 7.99
C ALA A 76 -5.33 -5.40 8.97
N GLU A 77 -6.46 -5.86 8.46
CA GLU A 77 -7.59 -6.33 9.26
C GLU A 77 -7.80 -7.82 9.02
N GLY A 78 -7.77 -8.60 10.09
CA GLY A 78 -7.91 -10.05 10.04
C GLY A 78 -9.37 -10.48 9.82
N PRO A 79 -9.60 -11.67 9.23
CA PRO A 79 -10.94 -12.22 9.05
C PRO A 79 -11.56 -12.64 10.40
N ASP A 80 -12.88 -12.51 10.51
CA ASP A 80 -13.63 -13.05 11.63
C ASP A 80 -13.82 -14.57 11.53
N GLY A 81 -13.85 -15.24 12.69
CA GLY A 81 -14.24 -16.65 12.82
C GLY A 81 -13.14 -17.67 12.50
N ILE A 82 -13.56 -18.92 12.29
CA ILE A 82 -12.63 -20.03 12.02
C ILE A 82 -12.29 -20.02 10.53
N VAL A 83 -11.00 -19.82 10.25
CA VAL A 83 -10.43 -19.87 8.91
C VAL A 83 -9.34 -20.93 8.82
N THR A 84 -9.10 -21.42 7.60
CA THR A 84 -8.00 -22.35 7.32
C THR A 84 -6.64 -21.68 7.53
N GLN A 85 -5.73 -22.36 8.22
CA GLN A 85 -4.35 -21.89 8.44
C GLN A 85 -3.47 -22.20 7.23
N VAL A 86 -3.56 -21.36 6.21
CA VAL A 86 -2.77 -21.47 4.98
C VAL A 86 -2.26 -20.07 4.62
N ILE A 87 -0.94 -19.97 4.42
CA ILE A 87 -0.32 -18.72 3.99
C ILE A 87 -0.88 -18.34 2.63
N THR A 88 -1.46 -17.14 2.54
CA THR A 88 -2.24 -16.69 1.40
C THR A 88 -1.72 -15.35 0.89
N PRO A 89 -1.22 -15.26 -0.35
CA PRO A 89 -0.89 -13.98 -0.97
C PRO A 89 -2.13 -13.10 -1.08
N THR A 90 -2.08 -11.93 -0.46
CA THR A 90 -3.17 -10.95 -0.42
C THR A 90 -2.74 -9.69 -1.16
N LYS A 91 -3.54 -9.28 -2.14
CA LYS A 91 -3.23 -8.12 -2.99
C LYS A 91 -3.45 -6.82 -2.25
N VAL A 92 -2.51 -5.90 -2.43
CA VAL A 92 -2.60 -4.51 -2.00
C VAL A 92 -2.76 -3.64 -3.23
N ARG A 93 -3.70 -2.71 -3.20
CA ARG A 93 -3.86 -1.69 -4.23
C ARG A 93 -4.22 -0.35 -3.61
N TYR A 94 -3.51 0.69 -4.01
CA TYR A 94 -3.82 2.07 -3.72
C TYR A 94 -3.94 2.85 -5.03
N GLU A 95 -4.91 3.75 -5.09
CA GLU A 95 -5.09 4.65 -6.23
C GLU A 95 -5.68 5.97 -5.75
N ALA A 96 -4.96 7.07 -5.97
CA ALA A 96 -5.42 8.40 -5.62
C ALA A 96 -4.80 9.49 -6.51
N PRO A 97 -5.47 10.65 -6.65
CA PRO A 97 -4.83 11.83 -7.20
C PRO A 97 -3.57 12.22 -6.44
N THR A 98 -2.55 12.65 -7.15
CA THR A 98 -1.32 13.16 -6.54
C THR A 98 -0.96 14.54 -7.13
N PRO A 99 -0.54 15.51 -6.30
CA PRO A 99 -0.06 16.80 -6.78
C PRO A 99 1.36 16.71 -7.36
N TYR A 100 2.04 15.58 -7.20
CA TYR A 100 3.44 15.42 -7.58
C TYR A 100 3.55 14.89 -9.01
N SER A 101 4.23 15.64 -9.88
CA SER A 101 4.60 15.16 -11.22
C SER A 101 5.69 14.08 -11.15
N ASP A 102 6.56 14.19 -10.15
CA ASP A 102 7.71 13.35 -9.90
C ASP A 102 7.72 12.90 -8.44
N ILE A 103 8.01 11.63 -8.21
CA ILE A 103 8.16 11.03 -6.87
C ILE A 103 9.51 10.30 -6.89
N ARG A 104 10.36 10.56 -5.88
CA ARG A 104 11.67 9.91 -5.78
C ARG A 104 11.53 8.46 -5.37
N GLU A 105 10.74 8.23 -4.32
CA GLU A 105 10.57 6.91 -3.73
C GLU A 105 9.21 6.82 -3.02
N ILE A 106 8.76 5.58 -2.81
CA ILE A 106 7.63 5.26 -1.95
C ILE A 106 8.11 4.32 -0.86
N ILE A 107 7.89 4.71 0.40
CA ILE A 107 8.23 3.92 1.57
C ILE A 107 6.93 3.42 2.17
N ILE A 108 6.75 2.10 2.23
CA ILE A 108 5.59 1.46 2.86
C ILE A 108 6.06 0.85 4.17
N THR A 109 5.41 1.20 5.27
CA THR A 109 5.69 0.65 6.60
C THR A 109 4.53 -0.20 7.10
N CYS A 110 4.81 -1.14 8.00
CA CYS A 110 3.82 -1.79 8.84
C CYS A 110 4.21 -1.57 10.30
N GLY A 111 3.38 -0.85 11.06
CA GLY A 111 3.81 -0.32 12.35
C GLY A 111 5.07 0.52 12.19
N ASP A 112 6.11 0.17 12.94
CA ASP A 112 7.42 0.87 12.93
C ASP A 112 8.44 0.28 11.96
N GLU A 113 8.10 -0.82 11.28
CA GLU A 113 9.01 -1.52 10.36
C GLU A 113 8.77 -1.11 8.90
N THR A 114 9.85 -0.95 8.14
CA THR A 114 9.74 -0.73 6.69
C THR A 114 9.50 -2.06 5.98
N LEU A 115 8.37 -2.16 5.29
CA LEU A 115 8.00 -3.33 4.50
C LEU A 115 8.71 -3.32 3.14
N VAL A 116 8.69 -2.18 2.46
CA VAL A 116 9.36 -2.00 1.17
C VAL A 116 9.70 -0.53 0.91
N THR A 117 10.76 -0.30 0.15
CA THR A 117 11.05 0.98 -0.50
C THR A 117 11.04 0.76 -2.01
N ILE A 118 10.20 1.52 -2.72
CA ILE A 118 10.09 1.51 -4.18
C ILE A 118 10.80 2.77 -4.71
N ASP A 119 11.99 2.60 -5.26
CA ASP A 119 12.85 3.69 -5.80
C ASP A 119 12.59 4.00 -7.28
N ASN A 120 11.98 3.07 -8.02
CA ASN A 120 11.65 3.23 -9.42
C ASN A 120 10.15 3.47 -9.65
N VAL A 121 9.68 4.67 -9.33
CA VAL A 121 8.29 5.07 -9.61
C VAL A 121 8.13 5.38 -11.10
N ARG A 122 7.36 4.55 -11.80
CA ARG A 122 7.19 4.65 -13.25
C ARG A 122 6.28 5.83 -13.61
N LYS A 123 6.65 6.60 -14.62
CA LYS A 123 5.81 7.68 -15.14
C LYS A 123 5.14 7.26 -16.43
N LYS A 124 3.84 7.47 -16.51
CA LYS A 124 3.02 7.30 -17.72
C LYS A 124 2.34 8.62 -18.05
N MET A 125 2.31 8.96 -19.32
CA MET A 125 1.66 10.17 -19.83
C MET A 125 0.61 9.77 -20.84
N ARG A 126 -0.57 10.38 -20.76
CA ARG A 126 -1.65 10.22 -21.73
C ARG A 126 -2.18 11.58 -22.18
N GLU A 127 -2.26 11.77 -23.48
CA GLU A 127 -2.92 12.94 -24.06
C GLU A 127 -4.44 12.77 -24.05
N THR A 128 -5.16 13.81 -23.63
CA THR A 128 -6.61 13.87 -23.85
C THR A 128 -6.83 14.07 -25.34
N THR A 129 -7.20 13.01 -26.05
CA THR A 129 -7.60 13.08 -27.47
C THR A 129 -8.65 14.17 -27.63
N ARG A 130 -8.32 15.28 -28.29
CA ARG A 130 -9.33 16.21 -28.78
C ARG A 130 -10.17 15.43 -29.80
N VAL A 131 -11.39 15.07 -29.42
CA VAL A 131 -12.41 14.68 -30.39
C VAL A 131 -12.65 15.91 -31.25
N GLY A 132 -12.03 15.93 -32.42
CA GLY A 132 -12.19 17.00 -33.40
C GLY A 132 -13.65 17.12 -33.78
N GLN A 133 -14.19 18.32 -33.55
CA GLN A 133 -15.40 18.82 -34.19
C GLN A 133 -15.34 18.54 -35.70
N ARG A 134 -16.45 18.00 -36.23
CA ARG A 134 -16.77 18.07 -37.65
C ARG A 134 -18.15 18.70 -37.78
#